data_AF-A0A3N9UZF9-F1
#
_entry.id   AF-A0A3N9UZF9-F1
#
_cell.length_a   1.000
_cell.length_b   1.000
_cell.length_c   1.000
_cell.angle_alpha   90.00
_cell.angle_beta   90.00
_cell.angle_gamma   90.00
#
_symmetry.space_group_name_H-M   'P 1'
#
loop_
_entity.id
_entity.type
_entity.pdbx_description
1 polymer ?
#
loop_
_entity_poly.entity_id
_entity_poly.type
_entity_poly.pdbx_seq_one_letter_code
_entity_poly.pdbx_strand_id
1 'polypeptide(L)'
;MNCLEEQSFALLTNAKRLEPVSLERNRVGLCDKCESDLESLAYHKTESGWLVSARCKKEHLVLMRYDLQWNWLGDQELQISVKELGTSNVSSIEMEKLEAVFTSAEIRDMRACEQGRPFTRQNLYRARAKCEKFEKLFGIRLKL
;
A
#
# COMPACT_ATOMS: atom_id res chain seq x y z
N MET A 1 -16.85 2.42 -5.00
CA MET A 1 -16.00 2.54 -3.80
C MET A 1 -14.70 3.20 -4.23
N ASN A 2 -14.25 4.25 -3.53
CA ASN A 2 -13.03 4.98 -3.88
C ASN A 2 -11.84 4.42 -3.09
N CYS A 3 -10.72 4.17 -3.76
CA CYS A 3 -9.52 3.63 -3.12
C CYS A 3 -8.29 4.49 -3.47
N LEU A 4 -7.46 4.77 -2.47
CA LEU A 4 -6.18 5.45 -2.63
C LEU A 4 -5.04 4.43 -2.56
N GLU A 5 -4.19 4.37 -3.57
CA GLU A 5 -3.00 3.52 -3.57
C GLU A 5 -1.97 4.06 -2.56
N GLU A 6 -1.53 3.23 -1.61
CA GLU A 6 -0.65 3.67 -0.51
C GLU A 6 0.72 4.23 -0.97
N GLN A 7 1.30 3.67 -2.04
CA GLN A 7 2.64 4.05 -2.51
C GLN A 7 2.63 5.24 -3.48
N SER A 8 1.65 5.28 -4.38
CA SER A 8 1.57 6.27 -5.47
C SER A 8 0.65 7.44 -5.14
N PHE A 9 -0.25 7.26 -4.15
CA PHE A 9 -1.40 8.13 -3.92
C PHE A 9 -2.30 8.31 -5.15
N ALA A 10 -2.26 7.37 -6.11
CA ALA A 10 -3.21 7.34 -7.21
C ALA A 10 -4.60 6.97 -6.67
N LEU A 11 -5.62 7.65 -7.19
CA LEU A 11 -7.00 7.45 -6.79
C LEU A 11 -7.72 6.56 -7.81
N LEU A 12 -8.23 5.43 -7.33
CA LEU A 12 -9.10 4.52 -8.06
C LEU A 12 -10.56 4.90 -7.77
N THR A 13 -11.23 5.46 -8.78
CA THR A 13 -12.66 5.86 -8.70
C THR A 13 -13.36 5.51 -10.00
N ASN A 14 -14.55 4.89 -9.93
CA ASN A 14 -15.37 4.53 -11.09
C ASN A 14 -14.59 3.85 -12.25
N ALA A 15 -13.74 2.88 -11.91
CA ALA A 15 -12.85 2.16 -12.83
C ALA A 15 -11.81 3.03 -13.57
N LYS A 16 -11.61 4.28 -13.15
CA LYS A 16 -10.51 5.15 -13.59
C LYS A 16 -9.45 5.26 -12.51
N ARG A 17 -8.19 5.26 -12.93
CA ARG A 17 -7.03 5.56 -12.10
C ARG A 17 -6.57 6.98 -12.37
N LEU A 18 -6.55 7.82 -11.35
CA LEU A 18 -6.16 9.22 -11.42
C LEU A 18 -4.82 9.41 -10.71
N GLU A 19 -3.82 9.90 -11.43
CA GLU A 19 -2.56 10.30 -10.83
C GLU A 19 -2.73 11.57 -10.00
N PRO A 20 -2.00 11.70 -8.87
CA PRO A 20 -1.99 12.93 -8.11
C PRO A 20 -1.33 14.04 -8.94
N VAL A 21 -1.97 15.20 -8.98
CA VAL A 21 -1.39 16.43 -9.55
C VAL A 21 -0.51 17.16 -8.53
N SER A 22 -0.72 16.91 -7.24
CA SER A 22 0.05 17.46 -6.12
C SER A 22 -0.05 16.52 -4.91
N LEU A 23 1.01 16.49 -4.10
CA LEU A 23 1.12 15.74 -2.85
C LEU A 23 1.35 16.67 -1.63
N GLU A 24 1.03 17.96 -1.80
CA GLU A 24 1.19 18.95 -0.75
C GLU A 24 0.35 18.60 0.50
N ARG A 25 0.88 18.92 1.68
CA ARG A 25 0.28 18.58 2.98
C ARG A 25 -0.23 19.85 3.64
N ASN A 26 -1.54 20.05 3.54
CA ASN A 26 -2.23 21.24 4.04
C ASN A 26 -3.41 20.83 4.90
N ARG A 27 -3.78 21.68 5.85
CA ARG A 27 -5.04 21.58 6.56
C ARG A 27 -6.18 21.91 5.59
N VAL A 28 -7.05 20.95 5.31
CA VAL A 28 -8.13 21.06 4.31
C VAL A 28 -9.54 21.06 4.90
N GLY A 29 -9.67 20.81 6.20
CA GLY A 29 -10.96 20.83 6.87
C GLY A 29 -10.94 20.15 8.24
N LEU A 30 -12.12 19.74 8.71
CA LEU A 30 -12.32 19.00 9.95
C LEU A 30 -12.96 17.64 9.63
N CYS A 31 -12.55 16.60 10.34
CA CYS A 31 -13.13 15.28 10.21
C CYS A 31 -14.50 15.23 10.91
N ASP A 32 -15.53 14.83 10.17
CA ASP A 32 -16.90 14.63 10.65
C ASP A 32 -17.04 13.63 11.82
N LYS A 33 -16.12 12.66 11.93
CA LYS A 33 -16.14 11.60 12.96
C LYS A 33 -15.42 11.95 14.26
N CYS A 34 -14.43 12.84 14.22
CA CYS A 34 -13.59 13.09 15.40
C CYS A 34 -13.20 14.55 15.61
N GLU A 35 -13.70 15.46 14.77
CA GLU A 35 -13.54 16.91 14.84
C GLU A 35 -12.07 17.40 14.79
N SER A 36 -11.12 16.50 14.57
CA SER A 36 -9.72 16.88 14.36
C SER A 36 -9.48 17.35 12.94
N ASP A 37 -8.43 18.15 12.77
CA ASP A 37 -7.99 18.63 11.47
C ASP A 37 -7.74 17.50 10.47
N LEU A 38 -8.22 17.70 9.25
CA LEU A 38 -7.90 16.89 8.08
C LEU A 38 -6.67 17.48 7.39
N GLU A 39 -5.66 16.65 7.17
CA GLU A 39 -4.49 16.96 6.36
C GLU A 39 -4.63 16.31 4.99
N SER A 40 -4.35 17.04 3.91
CA SER A 40 -4.36 16.49 2.55
C SER A 40 -3.29 15.42 2.37
N LEU A 41 -3.62 14.39 1.61
CA LEU A 41 -2.70 13.34 1.16
C LEU A 41 -2.29 13.55 -0.29
N ALA A 42 -3.27 13.82 -1.16
CA ALA A 42 -3.07 14.07 -2.58
C ALA A 42 -4.24 14.83 -3.18
N TYR A 43 -3.95 15.53 -4.27
CA TYR A 43 -4.91 16.26 -5.07
C TYR A 43 -5.01 15.63 -6.46
N HIS A 44 -6.23 15.43 -6.96
CA HIS A 44 -6.50 14.86 -8.27
C HIS A 44 -7.42 15.79 -9.04
N LYS A 45 -7.14 15.98 -10.33
CA LYS A 45 -7.98 16.78 -11.22
C LYS A 45 -8.85 15.86 -12.07
N THR A 46 -10.12 16.20 -12.20
CA THR A 46 -11.05 15.55 -13.13
C THR A 46 -11.56 16.58 -14.14
N GLU A 47 -12.35 16.13 -15.12
CA GLU A 47 -13.04 17.03 -16.05
C GLU A 47 -14.06 17.93 -15.33
N SER A 48 -14.60 17.48 -14.20
CA SER A 48 -15.69 18.14 -13.47
C SER A 48 -15.25 18.90 -12.22
N GLY A 49 -13.98 18.82 -11.83
CA GLY A 49 -13.48 19.51 -10.63
C GLY A 49 -12.24 18.86 -10.02
N TRP A 50 -12.18 18.93 -8.69
CA TRP A 50 -11.07 18.42 -7.90
C TRP A 50 -11.53 17.36 -6.91
N LEU A 51 -10.64 16.40 -6.66
CA LEU A 51 -10.76 15.41 -5.61
C LEU A 51 -9.54 15.55 -4.70
N VAL A 52 -9.77 15.58 -3.40
CA VAL A 52 -8.70 15.68 -2.40
C VAL A 52 -8.83 14.51 -1.45
N SER A 53 -7.85 13.63 -1.43
CA SER A 53 -7.78 12.63 -0.37
C SER A 53 -7.19 13.28 0.87
N ALA A 54 -7.79 13.04 2.03
CA ALA A 54 -7.35 13.62 3.28
C ALA A 54 -7.46 12.62 4.43
N ARG A 55 -6.68 12.86 5.48
CA ARG A 55 -6.62 12.02 6.66
C ARG A 55 -6.56 12.84 7.93
N CYS A 56 -7.27 12.39 8.97
CA CYS A 56 -7.22 13.03 10.29
C CYS A 56 -6.24 12.30 11.23
N LYS A 57 -5.99 12.87 12.42
CA LYS A 57 -5.08 12.28 13.43
C LYS A 57 -5.52 10.93 13.99
N LYS A 58 -6.79 10.54 13.80
CA LYS A 58 -7.33 9.21 14.15
C LYS A 58 -7.34 8.25 12.96
N GLU A 59 -6.61 8.55 11.90
CA GLU A 59 -6.50 7.73 10.68
C GLU A 59 -7.81 7.55 9.89
N HIS A 60 -8.84 8.36 10.15
CA HIS A 60 -10.02 8.37 9.28
C HIS A 60 -9.67 9.00 7.93
N LEU A 61 -10.06 8.31 6.85
CA LEU A 61 -9.84 8.74 5.48
C LEU A 61 -11.12 9.31 4.88
N VAL A 62 -10.95 10.36 4.09
CA VAL A 62 -12.05 11.01 3.38
C VAL A 62 -11.59 11.44 2.00
N LEU A 63 -12.51 11.38 1.03
CA LEU A 63 -12.32 11.95 -0.29
C LEU A 63 -13.23 13.18 -0.42
N MET A 64 -12.64 14.36 -0.41
CA MET A 64 -13.36 15.63 -0.52
C MET A 64 -13.53 16.00 -1.99
N ARG A 65 -14.73 16.43 -2.38
CA ARG A 65 -15.03 16.84 -3.76
C ARG A 65 -15.19 18.34 -3.84
N TYR A 66 -14.62 18.92 -4.89
CA TYR A 66 -14.78 20.32 -5.23
C TYR A 66 -15.12 20.48 -6.71
N ASP A 67 -15.80 21.55 -7.06
CA ASP A 67 -15.91 21.99 -8.46
C ASP A 67 -14.59 22.61 -8.94
N LEU A 68 -14.54 23.08 -10.19
CA LEU A 68 -13.35 23.69 -10.78
C LEU A 68 -12.92 25.00 -10.08
N GLN A 69 -13.81 25.64 -9.32
CA GLN A 69 -13.61 26.89 -8.59
C GLN A 69 -13.27 26.66 -7.11
N TRP A 70 -13.04 25.41 -6.70
CA TRP A 70 -12.78 25.04 -5.30
C TRP A 70 -13.98 25.23 -4.35
N ASN A 71 -15.21 25.24 -4.85
CA ASN A 71 -16.39 25.14 -3.98
C ASN A 71 -16.60 23.69 -3.57
N TRP A 72 -16.79 23.46 -2.26
CA TRP A 72 -16.99 22.12 -1.71
C TRP A 72 -18.35 21.55 -2.14
N LEU A 73 -18.33 20.33 -2.67
CA LEU A 73 -19.50 19.60 -3.18
C LEU A 73 -19.89 18.41 -2.30
N GLY A 74 -19.14 18.13 -1.23
CA GLY A 74 -19.39 17.02 -0.33
C GLY A 74 -18.21 16.06 -0.21
N ASP A 75 -18.29 15.24 0.83
CA ASP A 75 -17.30 14.23 1.15
C ASP A 75 -17.78 12.84 0.75
N GLN A 76 -16.84 11.96 0.44
CA GLN A 76 -17.11 10.56 0.11
C GLN A 76 -16.20 9.64 0.91
N GLU A 77 -16.67 8.40 1.08
CA GLU A 77 -15.84 7.34 1.66
C GLU A 77 -14.60 7.09 0.80
N LEU A 78 -13.48 6.97 1.51
CA LEU A 78 -12.18 6.64 0.95
C LEU A 78 -11.58 5.49 1.74
N GLN A 79 -11.06 4.51 1.02
CA GLN A 79 -10.24 3.45 1.60
C GLN A 79 -8.82 3.60 1.06
N ILE A 80 -7.83 3.15 1.82
CA ILE A 80 -6.51 2.92 1.24
C ILE A 80 -6.53 1.52 0.67
N SER A 81 -6.27 1.38 -0.64
CA SER A 81 -5.85 0.10 -1.17
C SER A 81 -4.42 -0.08 -0.72
N VAL A 82 -4.27 -0.78 0.42
CA VAL A 82 -3.02 -1.46 0.71
C VAL A 82 -2.87 -2.39 -0.47
N LYS A 83 -1.83 -2.19 -1.29
CA LYS A 83 -1.44 -3.24 -2.23
C LYS A 83 -1.24 -4.44 -1.31
N GLU A 84 -2.11 -5.45 -1.39
CA GLU A 84 -1.86 -6.70 -0.69
C GLU A 84 -0.49 -7.14 -1.20
N LEU A 85 0.54 -6.86 -0.41
CA LEU A 85 1.83 -7.49 -0.51
C LEU A 85 1.46 -8.94 -0.33
N GLY A 86 1.29 -9.64 -1.45
CA GLY A 86 0.83 -11.02 -1.48
C GLY A 86 1.70 -11.75 -0.48
N THR A 87 1.12 -12.07 0.68
CA THR A 87 1.85 -12.76 1.71
C THR A 87 1.87 -14.18 1.22
N SER A 88 2.96 -14.53 0.56
CA SER A 88 3.06 -15.78 -0.15
C SER A 88 3.86 -16.75 0.69
N ASN A 89 3.38 -17.99 0.68
CA ASN A 89 4.17 -19.13 1.08
C ASN A 89 5.36 -19.24 0.12
N VAL A 90 6.51 -19.64 0.64
CA VAL A 90 7.73 -19.86 -0.15
C VAL A 90 7.49 -20.89 -1.25
N SER A 91 6.59 -21.85 -1.00
CA SER A 91 6.20 -22.87 -2.00
C SER A 91 5.34 -22.32 -3.15
N SER A 92 4.69 -21.17 -3.02
CA SER A 92 3.87 -20.56 -4.08
C SER A 92 4.64 -19.57 -4.97
N ILE A 93 5.93 -19.42 -4.75
CA ILE A 93 6.80 -18.48 -5.49
C ILE A 93 7.60 -19.24 -6.55
N GLU A 94 7.65 -18.66 -7.75
CA GLU A 94 8.52 -19.11 -8.86
C GLU A 94 9.98 -19.20 -8.41
N MET A 95 10.64 -20.29 -8.78
CA MET A 95 11.98 -20.59 -8.27
C MET A 95 12.99 -19.50 -8.67
N GLU A 96 12.89 -18.97 -9.88
CA GLU A 96 13.76 -17.95 -10.45
C GLU A 96 13.80 -16.68 -9.59
N LYS A 97 12.65 -16.30 -9.03
CA LYS A 97 12.55 -15.14 -8.11
C LYS A 97 13.28 -15.41 -6.80
N LEU A 98 13.13 -16.62 -6.26
CA LEU A 98 13.80 -17.00 -5.02
C LEU A 98 15.32 -17.05 -5.23
N GLU A 99 15.79 -17.66 -6.32
CA GLU A 99 17.22 -17.81 -6.63
C GLU A 99 17.93 -16.49 -6.90
N ALA A 100 17.21 -15.44 -7.31
CA ALA A 100 17.76 -14.10 -7.48
C ALA A 100 18.27 -13.47 -6.16
N VAL A 101 17.79 -13.94 -5.01
CA VAL A 101 18.09 -13.35 -3.68
C VAL A 101 18.64 -14.38 -2.69
N PHE A 102 18.12 -15.60 -2.74
CA PHE A 102 18.42 -16.66 -1.80
C PHE A 102 19.27 -17.74 -2.44
N THR A 103 20.16 -18.33 -1.65
CA THR A 103 20.91 -19.53 -2.03
C THR A 103 20.01 -20.77 -2.00
N SER A 104 20.36 -21.82 -2.74
CA SER A 104 19.60 -23.08 -2.72
C SER A 104 19.46 -23.69 -1.32
N ALA A 105 20.47 -23.51 -0.45
CA ALA A 105 20.40 -23.97 0.95
C ALA A 105 19.40 -23.17 1.79
N GLU A 106 19.32 -21.86 1.58
CA GLU A 106 18.32 -20.99 2.21
C GLU A 106 16.91 -21.34 1.71
N ILE A 107 16.71 -21.50 0.40
CA ILE A 107 15.40 -21.86 -0.18
C ILE A 107 14.89 -23.18 0.36
N ARG A 108 15.74 -24.20 0.40
CA ARG A 108 15.41 -25.51 0.95
C ARG A 108 14.95 -25.40 2.41
N ASP A 109 15.70 -24.66 3.24
CA ASP A 109 15.43 -24.56 4.67
C ASP A 109 14.22 -23.64 4.96
N MET A 110 13.96 -22.63 4.13
CA MET A 110 12.72 -21.84 4.15
C MET A 110 11.48 -22.72 3.88
N ARG A 111 11.52 -23.59 2.85
CA ARG A 111 10.43 -24.54 2.56
C ARG A 111 10.27 -25.61 3.64
N ALA A 112 11.37 -26.08 4.22
CA ALA A 112 11.32 -27.01 5.35
C ALA A 112 10.67 -26.35 6.58
N CYS A 113 11.00 -25.09 6.88
CA CYS A 113 10.36 -24.31 7.94
C CYS A 113 8.83 -24.19 7.72
N GLU A 114 8.41 -23.81 6.51
CA GLU A 114 7.00 -23.70 6.14
C GLU A 114 6.22 -25.01 6.34
N GLN A 115 6.86 -26.15 6.03
CA GLN A 115 6.26 -27.48 6.14
C GLN A 115 6.37 -28.10 7.55
N GLY A 116 6.93 -27.37 8.53
CA GLY A 116 7.18 -27.89 9.88
C GLY A 116 8.23 -29.01 9.94
N ARG A 117 9.12 -29.09 8.93
CA ARG A 117 10.20 -30.09 8.84
C ARG A 117 11.49 -29.56 9.47
N PRO A 118 12.43 -30.43 9.85
CA PRO A 118 13.74 -30.01 10.35
C PRO A 118 14.50 -29.13 9.33
N PHE A 119 15.11 -28.05 9.79
CA PHE A 119 15.85 -27.09 8.97
C PHE A 119 17.08 -26.55 9.72
N THR A 120 18.04 -25.98 8.97
CA THR A 120 19.21 -25.33 9.58
C THR A 120 18.86 -23.90 9.99
N ARG A 121 18.88 -23.61 11.31
CA ARG A 121 18.56 -22.28 11.84
C ARG A 121 19.38 -21.15 11.21
N GLN A 122 20.67 -21.39 10.95
CA GLN A 122 21.55 -20.37 10.37
C GLN A 122 21.12 -19.95 8.96
N ASN A 123 20.64 -20.89 8.14
CA ASN A 123 20.14 -20.58 6.80
C ASN A 123 18.83 -19.78 6.88
N LEU A 124 17.93 -20.13 7.80
CA LEU A 124 16.71 -19.36 8.00
C LEU A 124 16.99 -17.93 8.49
N TYR A 125 17.97 -17.74 9.38
CA TYR A 125 18.38 -16.41 9.83
C TYR A 125 18.93 -15.55 8.69
N ARG A 126 19.82 -16.12 7.85
CA ARG A 126 20.34 -15.43 6.67
C ARG A 126 19.24 -15.10 5.66
N ALA A 127 18.28 -16.01 5.47
CA ALA A 127 17.13 -15.77 4.60
C ALA A 127 16.25 -14.61 5.13
N ARG A 128 15.92 -14.61 6.42
CA ARG A 128 15.14 -13.53 7.06
C ARG A 128 15.79 -12.15 6.88
N ALA A 129 17.11 -12.06 6.98
CA ALA A 129 17.83 -10.82 6.73
C ALA A 129 17.74 -10.32 5.27
N LYS A 130 17.41 -11.20 4.31
CA LYS A 130 17.26 -10.85 2.88
C LYS A 130 15.80 -10.63 2.47
N CYS A 131 14.83 -10.94 3.32
CA CYS A 131 13.40 -10.77 3.00
C CYS A 131 13.06 -9.33 2.63
N GLU A 132 13.62 -8.33 3.31
CA GLU A 132 13.39 -6.92 2.96
C GLU A 132 13.89 -6.59 1.54
N LYS A 133 15.04 -7.15 1.13
CA LYS A 133 15.56 -6.99 -0.23
C LYS A 133 14.67 -7.68 -1.26
N PHE A 134 14.22 -8.90 -0.96
CA PHE A 134 13.28 -9.64 -1.81
C PHE A 134 11.97 -8.88 -2.00
N GLU A 135 11.43 -8.33 -0.91
CA GLU A 135 10.22 -7.51 -0.90
C GLU A 135 10.37 -6.26 -1.77
N LYS A 136 11.49 -5.55 -1.67
CA LYS A 136 11.79 -4.39 -2.53
C LYS A 136 11.89 -4.74 -4.02
N LEU A 137 12.44 -5.91 -4.35
CA LEU A 137 12.65 -6.32 -5.74
C LEU A 137 11.38 -6.83 -6.41
N PHE A 138 10.54 -7.58 -5.69
CA PHE A 138 9.43 -8.31 -6.27
C PHE A 138 8.05 -7.86 -5.75
N GLY A 139 7.99 -6.99 -4.75
CA GLY A 139 6.74 -6.53 -4.14
C GLY A 139 5.97 -7.66 -3.44
N ILE A 140 6.67 -8.70 -2.98
CA ILE A 140 6.11 -9.89 -2.34
C ILE A 140 6.76 -10.07 -0.98
N ARG A 141 5.94 -10.24 0.06
CA ARG A 141 6.43 -10.54 1.41
C ARG A 141 6.35 -12.04 1.67
N LEU A 142 7.48 -12.64 2.02
CA LEU A 142 7.55 -14.07 2.34
C LEU A 142 7.14 -14.33 3.79
N LYS A 143 6.35 -15.39 4.01
CA LYS A 143 6.01 -15.88 5.34
C LYS A 143 7.00 -16.99 5.74
N LEU A 144 7.81 -16.75 6.79
CA LEU A 144 8.89 -17.62 7.29
C LEU A 144 8.83 -17.83 8.81
#